data_AF-A0A424WLU4-F1
#
_entry.id   AF-A0A424WLU4-F1
#
_cell.length_a   1.000
_cell.length_b   1.000
_cell.length_c   1.000
_cell.angle_alpha   90.00
_cell.angle_beta   90.00
_cell.angle_gamma   90.00
#
_symmetry.space_group_name_H-M   'P 1'
#
loop_
_entity.id
_entity.type
_entity.pdbx_description
1 polymer ?
#
loop_
_entity_poly.entity_id
_entity_poly.type
_entity_poly.pdbx_seq_one_letter_code
_entity_poly.pdbx_strand_id
1 'polypeptide(L)' 'MAQFNVDAHLSNGKRLDWIALPEGNETPDDVLIKVRQAAMKKFGDLIWFNRWDHVVASNGYITVRMHA' A
#
# COMPACT_ATOMS: atom_id res chain seq x y z
N MET A 1 4.67 -3.17 -13.35
CA MET A 1 4.38 -2.07 -12.42
C MET A 1 3.16 -2.48 -11.61
N ALA A 2 3.29 -2.67 -10.30
CA ALA A 2 2.17 -3.04 -9.43
C ALA A 2 0.89 -2.25 -9.75
N GLN A 3 -0.21 -2.95 -10.01
CA GLN A 3 -1.50 -2.32 -10.26
C GLN A 3 -2.18 -2.04 -8.93
N PHE A 4 -2.34 -0.77 -8.59
CA PHE A 4 -3.08 -0.32 -7.43
C PHE A 4 -3.73 1.03 -7.70
N ASN A 5 -4.81 1.32 -6.99
CA ASN A 5 -5.45 2.63 -7.02
C ASN A 5 -5.25 3.30 -5.65
N VAL A 6 -4.48 4.40 -5.63
CA VAL A 6 -4.19 5.16 -4.40
C VAL A 6 -5.45 5.83 -3.81
N ASP A 7 -6.46 6.09 -4.64
CA ASP A 7 -7.73 6.67 -4.21
C ASP A 7 -8.70 5.62 -3.66
N ALA A 8 -8.62 4.38 -4.13
CA ALA A 8 -9.46 3.26 -3.69
C ALA A 8 -8.97 2.59 -2.40
N HIS A 9 -8.51 3.39 -1.45
CA HIS A 9 -8.14 2.95 -0.10
C HIS A 9 -9.36 2.72 0.80
N LEU A 10 -9.30 1.68 1.62
CA LEU A 10 -10.25 1.43 2.69
C LEU A 10 -9.75 2.09 3.97
N SER A 11 -10.55 3.00 4.53
CA SER A 11 -10.28 3.60 5.83
C SER A 11 -11.22 3.03 6.88
N ASN A 12 -10.68 2.64 8.03
CA ASN A 12 -11.48 2.29 9.21
C ASN A 12 -11.29 3.30 10.36
N GLY A 13 -10.76 4.49 10.07
CA GLY A 13 -10.45 5.54 11.05
C GLY A 13 -9.18 5.31 11.87
N LYS A 14 -8.57 4.12 11.83
CA LYS A 14 -7.30 3.79 12.50
C LYS A 14 -6.19 3.35 11.56
N ARG A 15 -6.56 2.88 10.37
CA ARG A 15 -5.63 2.53 9.29
C ARG A 15 -6.25 2.75 7.93
N LEU A 16 -5.36 2.88 6.94
CA LEU A 16 -5.67 2.89 5.52
C LEU A 16 -5.12 1.60 4.90
N ASP A 17 -5.97 0.89 4.15
CA ASP A 17 -5.62 -0.34 3.46
C ASP A 17 -5.75 -0.13 1.94
N TRP A 18 -4.74 -0.55 1.18
CA TRP A 18 -4.74 -0.59 -0.29
C TRP A 18 -4.57 -2.01 -0.78
N ILE A 19 -5.32 -2.37 -1.82
CA ILE A 19 -5.13 -3.62 -2.53
C ILE A 19 -4.28 -3.34 -3.76
N ALA A 20 -3.19 -4.09 -3.90
CA ALA A 20 -2.26 -4.00 -5.00
C ALA A 20 -2.05 -5.39 -5.61
N LEU A 21 -2.03 -5.45 -6.94
CA LEU A 21 -1.64 -6.64 -7.69
C LEU A 21 -0.16 -6.47 -8.09
N PRO A 22 0.76 -7.30 -7.59
CA PRO A 22 2.14 -7.30 -8.06
C PRO A 22 2.19 -7.69 -9.55
N GLU A 23 3.03 -7.02 -10.33
CA GLU A 23 3.28 -7.41 -11.72
C GLU A 23 4.68 -8.00 -11.91
N GLY A 24 4.77 -9.15 -12.57
CA GLY A 24 6.04 -9.82 -12.84
C GLY A 24 6.67 -10.40 -11.57
N ASN A 25 7.95 -10.09 -11.33
CA ASN A 25 8.72 -10.57 -10.16
C ASN A 25 8.77 -9.53 -9.02
N GLU A 26 7.81 -8.61 -8.95
CA GLU A 26 7.76 -7.64 -7.86
C GLU A 26 7.55 -8.34 -6.52
N THR A 27 8.41 -8.01 -5.55
CA THR A 27 8.26 -8.50 -4.18
C THR A 27 7.18 -7.71 -3.44
N PRO A 28 6.60 -8.25 -2.37
CA PRO A 28 5.69 -7.51 -1.52
C PRO A 28 6.25 -6.19 -1.00
N ASP A 29 7.55 -6.14 -0.71
CA ASP A 29 8.25 -4.93 -0.30
C ASP A 29 8.33 -3.88 -1.42
N ASP A 30 8.56 -4.29 -2.67
CA ASP A 30 8.52 -3.39 -3.82
C ASP A 30 7.14 -2.74 -3.98
N VAL A 31 6.08 -3.54 -3.80
CA VAL A 31 4.69 -3.06 -3.87
C VAL A 31 4.40 -2.09 -2.73
N LEU A 32 4.84 -2.40 -1.50
CA LEU A 32 4.70 -1.51 -0.34
C LEU A 32 5.36 -0.16 -0.60
N ILE A 33 6.60 -0.14 -1.09
CA ILE A 33 7.33 1.11 -1.39
C ILE A 33 6.57 1.95 -2.41
N LYS A 34 6.01 1.33 -3.46
CA LYS A 34 5.24 2.02 -4.51
C LYS A 34 3.94 2.62 -3.98
N VAL A 35 3.17 1.84 -3.21
CA VAL A 35 1.95 2.33 -2.57
C VAL A 35 2.28 3.49 -1.62
N ARG A 36 3.35 3.36 -0.82
CA ARG A 36 3.80 4.40 0.11
C ARG A 36 4.20 5.68 -0.62
N GLN A 37 4.98 5.59 -1.70
CA GLN A 37 5.34 6.75 -2.52
C GLN A 37 4.12 7.45 -3.14
N ALA A 38 3.15 6.68 -3.63
CA ALA A 38 1.90 7.23 -4.16
C ALA A 38 1.07 7.89 -3.06
N ALA A 39 0.99 7.27 -1.88
CA ALA A 39 0.31 7.83 -0.72
C ALA A 39 0.99 9.12 -0.25
N MET A 40 2.33 9.21 -0.23
CA MET A 40 3.06 10.44 0.14
C MET A 40 2.72 11.59 -0.79
N LYS A 41 2.65 11.34 -2.10
CA LYS A 41 2.23 12.35 -3.08
C LYS A 41 0.81 12.87 -2.84
N LYS A 42 -0.06 12.07 -2.22
CA LYS A 42 -1.46 12.41 -1.96
C LYS A 42 -1.69 13.05 -0.59
N PHE A 43 -1.16 12.45 0.48
CA PHE A 43 -1.42 12.85 1.87
C PHE A 43 -0.27 13.67 2.49
N GLY A 44 0.84 13.83 1.77
CA GLY A 44 2.04 14.53 2.23
C GLY A 44 3.10 13.60 2.80
N ASP A 45 4.34 14.09 2.86
CA ASP A 45 5.52 13.28 3.21
C ASP A 45 5.53 12.77 4.65
N LEU A 46 4.76 13.40 5.55
CA LEU A 46 4.69 13.01 6.96
C LEU A 46 4.15 11.59 7.18
N ILE A 47 3.33 11.07 6.25
CA ILE A 47 2.82 9.70 6.35
C ILE A 47 3.93 8.65 6.24
N TRP A 48 5.13 9.04 5.79
CA TRP A 48 6.29 8.15 5.81
C TRP A 48 6.55 7.64 7.23
N PHE A 49 6.38 8.46 8.27
CA PHE A 49 6.69 8.03 9.65
C PHE A 49 5.64 7.10 10.26
N ASN A 50 4.49 6.93 9.61
CA ASN A 50 3.47 5.99 10.06
C ASN A 50 3.98 4.56 10.01
N ARG A 51 3.32 3.67 10.74
CA ARG A 51 3.62 2.24 10.66
C ARG A 51 3.01 1.67 9.39
N TRP A 52 3.83 1.01 8.58
CA TRP A 52 3.42 0.34 7.35
C TRP A 52 3.64 -1.17 7.47
N ASP A 53 2.73 -1.95 6.92
CA ASP A 53 2.89 -3.40 6.72
C ASP A 53 2.23 -3.85 5.42
N HIS A 54 2.54 -5.07 5.00
CA HIS A 54 1.89 -5.71 3.88
C HIS A 54 1.41 -7.11 4.28
N VAL A 55 0.30 -7.55 3.67
CA VAL A 55 -0.19 -8.91 3.78
C VAL A 55 -0.38 -9.48 2.39
N VAL A 56 0.30 -10.58 2.11
CA VAL A 56 0.13 -11.34 0.88
C VAL A 56 -1.08 -12.25 1.05
N ALA A 57 -2.12 -12.03 0.25
CA ALA A 57 -3.27 -12.92 0.20
C ALA A 57 -2.95 -14.15 -0.66
N SER A 58 -3.60 -15.28 -0.37
CA SER A 58 -3.37 -16.55 -1.07
C SER A 58 -3.68 -16.51 -2.57
N ASN A 59 -4.37 -15.48 -3.03
CA ASN A 59 -4.70 -15.22 -4.43
C ASN A 59 -3.64 -14.36 -5.17
N GLY A 60 -2.49 -14.09 -4.55
CA GLY A 60 -1.39 -13.33 -5.14
C GLY A 60 -1.51 -11.80 -5.02
N TYR A 61 -2.63 -11.29 -4.47
CA TYR A 61 -2.76 -9.88 -4.17
C TYR A 61 -2.02 -9.50 -2.90
N ILE A 62 -1.52 -8.26 -2.85
CA ILE A 62 -0.84 -7.70 -1.69
C ILE A 62 -1.73 -6.59 -1.14
N THR A 63 -2.11 -6.73 0.14
CA THR A 63 -2.75 -5.65 0.87
C THR A 63 -1.69 -4.86 1.60
N VAL A 64 -1.50 -3.60 1.22
CA VAL A 64 -0.62 -2.66 1.93
C VAL A 64 -1.44 -1.91 2.96
N ARG A 65 -0.93 -1.79 4.18
CA ARG A 65 -1.61 -1.15 5.30
C ARG A 65 -0.75 -0.04 5.88
N MET A 66 -1.38 1.10 6.18
CA MET A 66 -0.79 2.21 6.90
C MET A 66 -1.60 2.47 8.16
N HIS A 67 -0.96 2.40 9.31
CA HIS A 67 -1.55 2.72 10.60
C HIS A 67 -1.35 4.20 10.93
N ALA A 68 -2.45 4.91 11.18
CA ALA A 68 -2.48 6.33 11.55
C ALA A 68 -2.49 6.51 13.07
#